data_AF-A0A9E3CIG7-F1
#
_entry.id   AF-A0A9E3CIG7-F1
#
_cell.length_a   1.000
_cell.length_b   1.000
_cell.length_c   1.000
_cell.angle_alpha   90.00
_cell.angle_beta   90.00
_cell.angle_gamma   90.00
#
_symmetry.space_group_name_H-M   'P 1'
#
loop_
_entity.id
_entity.type
_entity.pdbx_description
1 polymer ?
#
loop_
_entity_poly.entity_id
_entity_poly.type
_entity_poly.pdbx_seq_one_letter_code
_entity_poly.pdbx_strand_id
1 'polypeptide(L)'
;MPMPVAHGLVGASLVAAVLPRAGREREWRRALLAGAALANAADLDFSLVFVFGSRGWHRGFTHSLVFALAVFVCLLLALGRRRARVAVGLGLAYASHALLDFATTRQGGGLELFWPFSFERFGLRWWGLSEIPSRLPPAEILNFLFLEFVLFAPPLLLLILLRRGVFRRPV
;
A
#
# COMPACT_ATOMS: atom_id res chain seq x y z
N MET A 1 -4.36 6.51 -10.85
CA MET A 1 -4.03 5.74 -9.64
C MET A 1 -2.62 6.10 -9.27
N PRO A 2 -2.29 6.20 -7.99
CA PRO A 2 -0.91 6.24 -7.58
C PRO A 2 -0.13 5.08 -8.20
N MET A 3 1.13 5.34 -8.49
CA MET A 3 2.10 4.38 -8.96
C MET A 3 2.66 3.61 -7.75
N PRO A 4 3.47 2.56 -8.00
CA PRO A 4 3.99 1.72 -6.93
C PRO A 4 4.81 2.44 -5.85
N VAL A 5 5.36 3.63 -6.17
CA VAL A 5 6.14 4.44 -5.23
C VAL A 5 5.26 5.00 -4.12
N ALA A 6 4.12 5.61 -4.46
CA ALA A 6 3.17 6.09 -3.45
C ALA A 6 2.67 4.96 -2.55
N HIS A 7 2.21 3.85 -3.13
CA HIS A 7 1.71 2.70 -2.36
C HIS A 7 2.80 2.12 -1.45
N GLY A 8 4.02 1.95 -1.97
CA GLY A 8 5.15 1.46 -1.19
C GLY A 8 5.51 2.37 -0.02
N LEU A 9 5.54 3.68 -0.24
CA LEU A 9 5.87 4.67 0.79
C LEU A 9 4.78 4.79 1.85
N VAL A 10 3.50 4.74 1.47
CA VAL A 10 2.37 4.72 2.41
C VAL A 10 2.39 3.43 3.24
N GLY A 11 2.58 2.27 2.60
CA GLY A 11 2.69 0.99 3.28
C GLY A 11 3.83 0.95 4.29
N ALA A 12 5.02 1.40 3.90
CA ALA A 12 6.17 1.53 4.81
C ALA A 12 5.89 2.52 5.96
N SER A 13 5.22 3.64 5.67
CA SER A 13 4.86 4.64 6.69
C SER A 13 3.94 4.06 7.76
N LEU A 14 2.91 3.30 7.35
CA LEU A 14 2.00 2.66 8.29
C LEU A 14 2.72 1.62 9.16
N VAL A 15 3.64 0.85 8.58
CA VAL A 15 4.48 -0.06 9.37
C VAL A 15 5.37 0.72 10.36
N ALA A 16 6.00 1.82 9.94
CA ALA A 16 6.83 2.65 10.83
C ALA A 16 6.01 3.30 11.97
N ALA A 17 4.76 3.65 11.69
CA ALA A 17 3.83 4.21 12.65
C ALA A 17 3.43 3.18 13.71
N VAL A 18 3.19 1.93 13.32
CA VAL A 18 2.74 0.85 14.22
C VAL A 18 3.92 0.19 14.96
N LEU A 19 5.05 -0.02 14.30
CA LEU A 19 6.17 -0.78 14.83
C LEU A 19 7.26 0.09 15.46
N PRO A 20 7.56 -0.08 16.77
CA PRO A 20 8.65 0.63 17.42
C PRO A 20 10.00 0.10 16.94
N ARG A 21 10.98 0.99 16.88
CA ARG A 21 12.39 0.68 16.57
C ARG A 21 13.14 0.30 17.85
N ALA A 22 12.77 -0.81 18.48
CA ALA A 22 13.30 -1.25 19.78
C ALA A 22 14.69 -1.93 19.68
N GLY A 23 15.70 -1.23 19.18
CA GLY A 23 17.09 -1.75 19.08
C GLY A 23 17.33 -2.83 18.00
N ARG A 24 16.27 -3.36 17.39
CA ARG A 24 16.34 -4.36 16.31
C ARG A 24 16.24 -3.72 14.93
N GLU A 25 17.22 -2.91 14.57
CA GLU A 25 17.21 -2.12 13.34
C GLU A 25 16.98 -2.97 12.08
N ARG A 26 17.64 -4.12 11.98
CA ARG A 26 17.52 -5.00 10.81
C ARG A 26 16.11 -5.56 10.66
N GLU A 27 15.49 -6.00 11.75
CA GLU A 27 14.10 -6.49 11.74
C GLU A 27 13.12 -5.38 11.39
N TRP A 28 13.33 -4.19 11.95
CA TRP A 28 12.50 -3.02 11.67
C TRP A 28 12.57 -2.61 10.19
N ARG A 29 13.77 -2.50 9.62
CA ARG A 29 13.96 -2.22 8.18
C ARG A 29 13.29 -3.29 7.30
N ARG A 30 13.42 -4.57 7.64
CA ARG A 30 12.74 -5.66 6.93
C ARG A 30 11.22 -5.52 6.99
N ALA A 31 10.67 -5.13 8.13
CA ALA A 31 9.23 -4.90 8.26
C ALA A 31 8.78 -3.73 7.38
N LEU A 32 9.55 -2.64 7.28
CA LEU A 32 9.23 -1.53 6.37
C LEU A 32 9.22 -1.97 4.91
N LEU A 33 10.24 -2.72 4.48
CA LEU A 33 10.32 -3.27 3.12
C LEU A 33 9.16 -4.24 2.84
N ALA A 34 8.82 -5.08 3.82
CA ALA A 34 7.66 -5.97 3.72
C ALA A 34 6.35 -5.18 3.63
N GLY A 35 6.21 -4.08 4.36
CA GLY A 35 5.05 -3.18 4.25
C GLY A 35 4.94 -2.54 2.87
N ALA A 36 6.05 -2.04 2.33
CA ALA A 36 6.09 -1.46 0.99
C ALA A 36 5.75 -2.49 -0.10
N ALA A 37 6.31 -3.70 0.00
CA ALA A 37 6.03 -4.78 -0.94
C ALA A 37 4.57 -5.25 -0.85
N LEU A 38 4.05 -5.37 0.37
CA LEU A 38 2.70 -5.86 0.59
C LEU A 38 1.63 -4.85 0.18
N ALA A 39 1.86 -3.55 0.35
CA ALA A 39 0.98 -2.52 -0.21
C ALA A 39 0.82 -2.73 -1.72
N ASN A 40 1.94 -2.86 -2.44
CA ASN A 40 1.93 -3.11 -3.89
C ASN A 40 1.39 -4.48 -4.31
N ALA A 41 1.22 -5.43 -3.38
CA ALA A 41 0.81 -6.79 -3.73
C ALA A 41 -0.65 -6.87 -4.23
N ALA A 42 -1.48 -5.86 -3.97
CA ALA A 42 -2.85 -5.80 -4.48
C ALA A 42 -2.90 -5.75 -6.02
N ASP A 43 -1.93 -5.06 -6.64
CA ASP A 43 -1.80 -4.92 -8.11
C ASP A 43 -1.21 -6.15 -8.79
N LEU A 44 -0.86 -7.22 -8.06
CA LEU A 44 -0.46 -8.48 -8.68
C LEU A 44 -1.62 -9.11 -9.47
N ASP A 45 -2.86 -8.65 -9.25
CA ASP A 45 -4.03 -8.97 -10.06
C ASP A 45 -3.90 -8.52 -11.53
N PHE A 46 -2.98 -7.59 -11.86
CA PHE A 46 -2.65 -7.26 -13.25
C PHE A 46 -2.18 -8.49 -14.03
N SER A 47 -1.54 -9.47 -13.38
CA SER A 47 -1.18 -10.73 -14.04
C SER A 47 -2.41 -11.45 -14.62
N LEU A 48 -3.55 -11.37 -13.94
CA LEU A 48 -4.82 -11.96 -14.38
C LEU A 48 -5.38 -11.25 -15.61
N VAL A 49 -5.09 -9.96 -15.79
CA VAL A 49 -5.44 -9.23 -17.03
C VAL A 49 -4.70 -9.82 -18.23
N PHE A 50 -3.43 -10.17 -18.09
CA PHE A 50 -2.65 -10.80 -19.16
C PHE A 50 -3.08 -12.25 -19.41
N VAL A 51 -3.37 -13.01 -18.34
CA VAL A 51 -3.78 -14.42 -18.45
C VAL A 51 -5.16 -14.57 -19.06
N PHE A 52 -6.13 -13.75 -18.66
CA PHE A 52 -7.54 -13.89 -19.06
C PHE A 52 -7.99 -12.85 -20.10
N GLY A 53 -7.11 -11.94 -20.54
CA GLY A 53 -7.39 -10.97 -21.59
C GLY A 53 -8.46 -9.93 -21.24
N SER A 54 -8.82 -9.76 -19.97
CA SER A 54 -9.87 -8.85 -19.53
C SER A 54 -9.37 -7.87 -18.47
N ARG A 55 -9.56 -6.57 -18.72
CA ARG A 55 -9.24 -5.51 -17.76
C ARG A 55 -10.11 -5.52 -16.51
N GLY A 56 -11.23 -6.25 -16.53
CA GLY A 56 -12.11 -6.41 -15.37
C GLY A 56 -11.43 -7.08 -14.18
N TRP A 57 -10.38 -7.87 -14.43
CA TRP A 57 -9.62 -8.56 -13.38
C TRP A 57 -8.73 -7.66 -12.52
N HIS A 58 -8.41 -6.45 -13.00
CA HIS A 58 -7.67 -5.48 -12.20
C HIS A 58 -8.62 -4.58 -11.42
N ARG A 59 -8.25 -4.27 -10.17
CA ARG A 59 -9.08 -3.51 -9.20
C ARG A 59 -10.40 -4.19 -8.84
N GLY A 60 -10.43 -5.52 -8.99
CA GLY A 60 -11.51 -6.38 -8.54
C GLY A 60 -11.32 -6.78 -7.08
N PHE A 61 -11.43 -8.08 -6.81
CA PHE A 61 -11.43 -8.64 -5.46
C PHE A 61 -10.20 -8.25 -4.60
N THR A 62 -9.01 -8.10 -5.17
CA THR A 62 -7.79 -7.73 -4.41
C THR A 62 -7.83 -6.31 -3.85
N HIS A 63 -8.67 -5.44 -4.42
CA HIS A 63 -8.87 -4.06 -4.00
C HIS A 63 -10.11 -3.90 -3.09
N SER A 64 -10.64 -5.01 -2.57
CA SER A 64 -11.77 -5.00 -1.65
C SER A 64 -11.34 -4.98 -0.19
N LEU A 65 -12.20 -4.41 0.67
CA LEU A 65 -11.98 -4.40 2.12
C LEU A 65 -12.03 -5.82 2.71
N VAL A 66 -12.85 -6.71 2.13
CA VAL A 66 -12.96 -8.10 2.57
C VAL A 66 -11.66 -8.86 2.27
N PHE A 67 -11.07 -8.67 1.09
CA PHE A 67 -9.79 -9.28 0.76
C PHE A 67 -8.65 -8.72 1.63
N ALA A 68 -8.64 -7.41 1.88
CA ALA A 68 -7.68 -6.81 2.82
C ALA A 68 -7.81 -7.40 4.23
N LEU A 69 -9.03 -7.64 4.72
CA LEU A 69 -9.28 -8.32 5.98
C LEU A 69 -8.78 -9.77 5.95
N ALA A 70 -9.02 -10.51 4.87
CA ALA A 70 -8.52 -11.88 4.70
C ALA A 70 -6.98 -11.93 4.74
N VAL A 71 -6.30 -11.01 4.05
CA VAL A 71 -4.83 -10.86 4.12
C VAL A 71 -4.38 -10.59 5.56
N PHE A 72 -5.04 -9.68 6.26
CA PHE A 72 -4.74 -9.40 7.67
C PHE A 72 -4.89 -10.63 8.57
N VAL A 73 -5.98 -11.40 8.41
CA VAL A 73 -6.21 -12.64 9.17
C VAL A 73 -5.12 -13.67 8.86
N CYS A 74 -4.77 -13.88 7.60
CA CYS A 74 -3.68 -14.77 7.20
C CYS A 74 -2.34 -14.35 7.82
N LEU A 75 -2.01 -13.06 7.83
CA LEU A 75 -0.82 -12.54 8.48
C LEU A 75 -0.83 -12.77 9.98
N LEU A 76 -1.98 -12.56 10.64
CA LEU A 76 -2.12 -12.77 12.09
C LEU A 76 -1.94 -14.24 12.46
N LEU A 77 -2.49 -15.16 11.66
CA LEU A 77 -2.32 -16.60 11.84
C LEU A 77 -0.86 -17.03 11.59
N ALA A 78 -0.25 -16.56 10.51
CA ALA A 78 1.12 -16.93 10.14
C ALA A 78 2.19 -16.38 11.11
N LEU A 79 2.01 -15.16 11.62
CA LEU A 79 2.96 -14.52 12.53
C LEU A 79 2.69 -14.85 14.00
N GLY A 80 1.47 -15.25 14.33
CA GLY A 80 1.01 -15.56 15.68
C GLY A 80 0.86 -14.34 16.60
N ARG A 81 0.22 -14.54 17.76
CA ARG A 81 -0.14 -13.46 18.70
C ARG A 81 1.06 -12.65 19.20
N ARG A 82 2.24 -13.27 19.33
CA ARG A 82 3.47 -12.59 19.77
C ARG A 82 3.95 -11.51 18.77
N ARG A 83 3.56 -11.62 17.49
CA ARG A 83 3.90 -10.68 16.42
C ARG A 83 2.66 -9.98 15.86
N ALA A 84 1.56 -9.92 16.63
CA ALA A 84 0.31 -9.30 16.21
C ALA A 84 0.50 -7.85 15.74
N ARG A 85 1.37 -7.07 16.38
CA ARG A 85 1.67 -5.69 15.93
C ARG A 85 2.29 -5.64 14.52
N VAL A 86 3.10 -6.64 14.16
CA VAL A 86 3.67 -6.75 12.80
C VAL A 86 2.56 -7.10 11.82
N ALA A 87 1.70 -8.07 12.16
CA ALA A 87 0.54 -8.41 11.35
C ALA A 87 -0.40 -7.20 11.13
N VAL A 88 -0.65 -6.40 12.17
CA VAL A 88 -1.43 -5.16 12.07
C VAL A 88 -0.76 -4.16 11.14
N GLY A 89 0.54 -3.89 11.31
CA GLY A 89 1.26 -2.96 10.44
C GLY A 89 1.22 -3.40 8.97
N LEU A 90 1.42 -4.69 8.70
CA LEU A 90 1.38 -5.26 7.36
C LEU A 90 -0.04 -5.29 6.77
N GLY A 91 -1.05 -5.66 7.56
CA GLY A 91 -2.44 -5.63 7.12
C GLY A 91 -2.93 -4.22 6.79
N LEU A 92 -2.55 -3.23 7.61
CA LEU A 92 -2.79 -1.82 7.31
C LEU A 92 -2.06 -1.38 6.03
N ALA A 93 -0.82 -1.85 5.81
CA ALA A 93 -0.09 -1.56 4.59
C ALA A 93 -0.83 -2.11 3.34
N TYR A 94 -1.32 -3.35 3.38
CA TYR A 94 -2.13 -3.91 2.30
C TYR A 94 -3.42 -3.12 2.07
N ALA A 95 -4.20 -2.89 3.14
CA ALA A 95 -5.47 -2.16 3.05
C ALA A 95 -5.31 -0.73 2.52
N SER A 96 -4.16 -0.10 2.80
CA SER A 96 -3.88 1.25 2.32
C SER A 96 -3.86 1.38 0.80
N HIS A 97 -3.57 0.28 0.08
CA HIS A 97 -3.57 0.28 -1.38
C HIS A 97 -4.96 0.62 -1.93
N ALA A 98 -5.96 -0.18 -1.57
CA ALA A 98 -7.34 0.03 -1.98
C ALA A 98 -7.89 1.38 -1.53
N LEU A 99 -7.54 1.84 -0.32
CA LEU A 99 -7.99 3.13 0.19
C LEU A 99 -7.36 4.31 -0.56
N LEU A 100 -6.07 4.21 -0.90
CA LEU A 100 -5.38 5.24 -1.66
C LEU A 100 -5.91 5.31 -3.10
N ASP A 101 -6.15 4.16 -3.72
CA ASP A 101 -6.79 4.09 -5.03
C ASP A 101 -8.21 4.66 -5.00
N PHE A 102 -9.00 4.30 -4.00
CA PHE A 102 -10.36 4.81 -3.81
C PHE A 102 -10.35 6.34 -3.72
N ALA A 103 -9.41 6.90 -2.94
CA ALA A 103 -9.29 8.34 -2.74
C ALA A 103 -8.80 9.09 -3.98
N THR A 104 -7.82 8.54 -4.72
CA THR A 104 -6.98 9.32 -5.65
C THR A 104 -7.05 8.87 -7.12
N THR A 105 -7.94 7.93 -7.43
CA THR A 105 -8.17 7.49 -8.81
C THR A 105 -9.38 8.20 -9.41
N ARG A 106 -9.13 9.11 -10.37
CA ARG A 106 -10.18 9.79 -11.16
C ARG A 106 -10.64 8.98 -12.36
N GLN A 107 -9.71 8.38 -13.11
CA GLN A 107 -9.98 7.56 -14.28
C GLN A 107 -9.66 6.08 -14.03
N GLY A 108 -10.32 5.17 -14.74
CA GLY A 108 -10.11 3.72 -14.61
C GLY A 108 -11.22 2.98 -13.85
N GLY A 109 -12.44 3.53 -13.83
CA GLY A 109 -13.66 2.77 -13.52
C GLY A 109 -13.95 2.51 -12.04
N GLY A 110 -13.09 2.95 -11.11
CA GLY A 110 -13.24 2.67 -9.68
C GLY A 110 -12.77 1.27 -9.30
N LEU A 111 -13.09 0.86 -8.08
CA LEU A 111 -12.71 -0.44 -7.49
C LEU A 111 -13.88 -1.14 -6.81
N GLU A 112 -13.87 -2.47 -6.85
CA GLU A 112 -14.91 -3.32 -6.26
C GLU A 112 -14.73 -3.40 -4.72
N LEU A 113 -14.86 -2.25 -4.05
CA LEU A 113 -14.48 -2.05 -2.64
C LEU A 113 -15.20 -3.00 -1.68
N PHE A 114 -16.45 -3.36 -2.01
CA PHE A 114 -17.32 -4.24 -1.22
C PHE A 114 -17.48 -5.65 -1.79
N TRP A 115 -16.62 -6.06 -2.73
CA TRP A 115 -16.56 -7.46 -3.13
C TRP A 115 -16.34 -8.35 -1.90
N PRO A 116 -17.01 -9.51 -1.77
CA PRO A 116 -17.87 -10.17 -2.76
C PRO A 116 -19.37 -9.82 -2.65
N PHE A 117 -19.75 -8.89 -1.78
CA PHE A 117 -21.16 -8.55 -1.55
C PHE A 117 -21.73 -7.63 -2.64
N SER A 118 -20.87 -6.83 -3.27
CA SER A 118 -21.22 -5.99 -4.42
C SER A 118 -20.08 -5.97 -5.44
N PHE A 119 -20.45 -5.96 -6.71
CA PHE A 119 -19.55 -5.78 -7.86
C PHE A 119 -19.55 -4.33 -8.36
N GLU A 120 -20.28 -3.43 -7.69
CA GLU A 120 -20.24 -2.00 -8.00
C GLU A 120 -18.85 -1.43 -7.73
N ARG A 121 -18.42 -0.51 -8.60
CA ARG A 121 -17.10 0.10 -8.53
C ARG A 121 -17.16 1.51 -7.97
N PHE A 122 -16.48 1.71 -6.86
CA PHE A 122 -16.49 2.94 -6.09
C PHE A 122 -15.20 3.75 -6.32
N GLY A 123 -15.28 5.06 -6.16
CA GLY A 123 -14.13 5.96 -6.18
C GLY A 123 -14.52 7.34 -5.68
N LEU A 124 -13.79 7.86 -4.70
CA LEU A 124 -13.99 9.19 -4.13
C LEU A 124 -13.53 10.30 -5.08
N ARG A 125 -12.56 9.99 -5.96
CA ARG A 125 -12.06 10.90 -7.02
C ARG A 125 -11.58 12.25 -6.50
N TRP A 126 -11.06 12.28 -5.27
CA TRP A 126 -10.66 13.51 -4.58
C TRP A 126 -9.49 14.18 -5.30
N TRP A 127 -8.43 13.41 -5.56
CA TRP A 127 -7.23 13.87 -6.24
C TRP A 127 -6.91 12.97 -7.42
N GLY A 128 -6.17 13.45 -8.42
CA GLY A 128 -5.78 12.67 -9.61
C GLY A 128 -4.27 12.47 -9.68
N LEU A 129 -3.74 11.44 -8.99
CA LEU A 129 -2.35 11.00 -9.21
C LEU A 129 -2.34 10.01 -10.40
N SER A 130 -1.50 10.29 -11.40
CA SER A 130 -1.20 9.51 -12.62
C SER A 130 -2.36 8.62 -13.12
N GLU A 131 -3.15 9.10 -14.07
CA GLU A 131 -4.47 8.51 -14.24
C GLU A 131 -4.48 7.21 -15.06
N ILE A 132 -3.54 7.01 -16.01
CA ILE A 132 -3.38 5.77 -16.80
C ILE A 132 -1.90 5.62 -17.28
N PRO A 133 -1.01 4.99 -16.49
CA PRO A 133 0.42 4.94 -16.81
C PRO A 133 0.73 4.30 -18.15
N SER A 134 -0.07 3.32 -18.57
CA SER A 134 0.09 2.62 -19.85
C SER A 134 -0.13 3.49 -21.09
N ARG A 135 -0.58 4.74 -20.93
CA ARG A 135 -0.78 5.70 -22.02
C ARG A 135 0.22 6.86 -21.99
N LEU A 136 1.08 6.91 -20.97
CA LEU A 136 2.03 7.99 -20.78
C LEU A 136 3.38 7.65 -21.42
N PRO A 137 4.09 8.64 -22.00
CA PRO A 137 5.46 8.43 -22.43
C PRO A 137 6.38 8.15 -21.21
N PRO A 138 7.50 7.44 -21.39
CA PRO A 138 8.39 7.07 -20.27
C PRO A 138 8.85 8.26 -19.42
N ALA A 139 9.10 9.41 -20.03
CA ALA A 139 9.50 10.62 -19.31
C ALA A 139 8.41 11.12 -18.33
N GLU A 140 7.14 11.03 -18.72
CA GLU A 140 6.02 11.40 -17.84
C GLU A 140 5.84 10.38 -16.71
N ILE A 141 6.04 9.09 -16.98
CA ILE A 141 6.05 8.05 -15.94
C ILE A 141 7.11 8.37 -14.89
N LEU A 142 8.33 8.74 -15.31
CA LEU A 142 9.40 9.14 -14.38
C LEU A 142 9.01 10.39 -13.56
N ASN A 143 8.38 11.38 -14.19
CA ASN A 143 7.90 12.58 -13.48
C ASN A 143 6.86 12.24 -12.42
N PHE A 144 5.91 11.33 -12.71
CA PHE A 144 4.92 10.87 -11.72
C PHE A 144 5.56 10.07 -10.58
N LEU A 145 6.50 9.18 -10.88
CA LEU A 145 7.25 8.45 -9.85
C LEU A 145 8.02 9.40 -8.93
N PHE A 146 8.64 10.44 -9.50
CA PHE A 146 9.32 11.48 -8.75
C PHE A 146 8.34 12.30 -7.90
N LEU A 147 7.22 12.73 -8.47
CA LEU A 147 6.19 13.47 -7.75
C LEU A 147 5.65 12.68 -6.56
N GLU A 148 5.36 11.40 -6.74
CA GLU A 148 4.94 10.52 -5.66
C GLU A 148 5.99 10.36 -4.59
N PHE A 149 7.25 10.22 -4.98
CA PHE A 149 8.34 10.20 -4.02
C PHE A 149 8.36 11.48 -3.19
N VAL A 150 8.28 12.64 -3.82
CA VAL A 150 8.27 13.95 -3.14
C VAL A 150 7.06 14.09 -2.20
N LEU A 151 5.89 13.60 -2.58
CA LEU A 151 4.66 13.72 -1.78
C LEU A 151 4.62 12.72 -0.61
N PHE A 152 5.05 11.48 -0.82
CA PHE A 152 4.85 10.39 0.15
C PHE A 152 6.11 9.98 0.93
N ALA A 153 7.31 10.42 0.53
CA ALA A 153 8.53 10.18 1.31
C ALA A 153 8.61 11.00 2.61
N PRO A 154 8.17 12.27 2.68
CA PRO A 154 8.31 13.08 3.90
C PRO A 154 7.64 12.45 5.14
N PRO A 155 6.41 11.90 5.08
CA PRO A 155 5.82 11.19 6.22
C PRO A 155 6.66 10.01 6.71
N LEU A 156 7.19 9.19 5.78
CA LEU A 156 8.05 8.06 6.13
C LEU A 156 9.35 8.52 6.78
N LEU A 157 10.00 9.54 6.21
CA LEU A 157 11.24 10.10 6.74
C LEU A 157 11.04 10.68 8.14
N LEU A 158 9.96 11.43 8.35
CA LEU A 158 9.59 11.94 9.66
C LEU A 158 9.42 10.81 10.67
N LEU A 159 8.69 9.75 10.32
CA LEU A 159 8.52 8.58 11.19
C LEU A 159 9.87 7.88 11.47
N ILE A 160 10.75 7.73 10.47
CA ILE A 160 12.11 7.19 10.68
C ILE A 160 12.89 8.05 11.68
N LEU A 161 12.85 9.38 11.54
CA LEU A 161 13.57 10.31 12.42
C LEU A 161 13.02 10.26 13.85
N LEU A 162 11.70 10.31 14.03
CA LEU A 162 11.05 10.18 15.34
C LEU A 162 11.40 8.85 16.01
N ARG A 163 11.40 7.76 15.24
CA ARG A 163 11.75 6.42 15.76
C ARG A 163 13.26 6.25 16.03
N ARG A 164 14.13 7.10 15.47
CA ARG A 164 15.55 7.19 15.84
C ARG A 164 15.77 7.99 17.13
N GLY A 165 15.03 9.09 17.31
CA GLY A 165 15.14 9.97 18.48
C GLY A 165 14.61 9.37 19.78
N VAL A 166 13.49 8.61 19.72
CA VAL A 166 12.81 8.05 20.90
C VAL A 166 13.60 6.94 21.62
N PHE A 167 14.62 6.33 20.98
CA PHE A 167 15.41 5.23 21.56
C PHE A 167 16.86 5.59 21.91
N ARG A 168 17.28 6.85 21.78
CA ARG A 168 18.49 7.31 22.46
C ARG A 168 18.12 7.60 23.93
N ARG A 169 18.08 6.56 24.77
CA ARG A 169 18.22 6.79 26.21
C ARG A 169 19.62 7.36 26.43
N PRO A 170 19.77 8.50 27.13
CA PRO A 170 21.09 8.93 27.57
C PRO A 170 21.69 7.83 28.46
N VAL A 171 22.95 7.50 28.18
CA VAL A 171 23.80 6.64 29.02
C VAL A 171 24.13 7.40 30.29
#